data_AF-A0A9D2F9N9-F1
#
_entry.id   AF-A0A9D2F9N9-F1
#
_cell.length_a   1.000
_cell.length_b   1.000
_cell.length_c   1.000
_cell.angle_alpha   90.00
_cell.angle_beta   90.00
_cell.angle_gamma   90.00
#
_symmetry.space_group_name_H-M   'P 1'
#
loop_
_entity.id
_entity.type
_entity.pdbx_description
1 polymer ?
#
loop_
_entity_poly.entity_id
_entity_poly.type
_entity_poly.pdbx_seq_one_letter_code
_entity_poly.pdbx_strand_id
1 'polypeptide(L)'
;EAYRREIRRLQKRYAGQIAIFLGIEQDANSAPAPRQLYDYRIGSVHDLLGPDGQVYTVDWDLPHFEDGLRELSGGDIRDFCGRYYAAYRQMLQTHRPEIAGHMDLLKKLNQEGRFFREEDTWYLEMAEQTLEAVRRTGAVLEVNTGGIARGGCREPYPSAHLLQIACQKGIPVTLSADAHRKEDLDFYFRESIAILRQVGYRQVKRWETDGWTDVSLNSISG
;
A
#
# COMPACT_ATOMS: atom_id res chain seq x y z
N GLU A 1 -15.22 -12.36 13.16
CA GLU A 1 -15.65 -11.93 14.52
C GLU A 1 -14.61 -12.16 15.61
N ALA A 2 -13.95 -13.33 15.66
CA ALA A 2 -12.91 -13.62 16.65
C ALA A 2 -11.78 -12.59 16.67
N TYR A 3 -11.27 -12.19 15.49
CA TYR A 3 -10.27 -11.13 15.33
C TYR A 3 -10.65 -9.83 16.06
N ARG A 4 -11.81 -9.25 15.73
CA ARG A 4 -12.28 -7.99 16.35
C ARG A 4 -12.41 -8.09 17.86
N ARG A 5 -12.90 -9.24 18.37
CA ARG A 5 -13.01 -9.48 19.81
C ARG A 5 -11.64 -9.52 20.48
N GLU A 6 -10.66 -10.17 19.85
CA GLU A 6 -9.32 -10.29 20.40
C GLU A 6 -8.59 -8.95 20.43
N ILE A 7 -8.63 -8.16 19.34
CA ILE A 7 -8.03 -6.82 19.34
C ILE A 7 -8.66 -5.92 20.41
N ARG A 8 -10.00 -5.95 20.54
CA ARG A 8 -10.69 -5.19 21.61
C ARG A 8 -10.32 -5.65 23.02
N ARG A 9 -10.02 -6.94 23.21
CA ARG A 9 -9.51 -7.47 24.48
C ARG A 9 -8.10 -6.95 24.76
N LEU A 10 -7.23 -6.92 23.73
CA LEU A 10 -5.85 -6.43 23.82
C LEU A 10 -5.80 -4.92 24.07
N GLN A 11 -6.66 -4.13 23.41
CA GLN A 11 -6.85 -2.70 23.68
C GLN A 11 -7.09 -2.42 25.17
N LYS A 12 -8.00 -3.18 25.80
CA LYS A 12 -8.27 -3.06 27.25
C LYS A 12 -7.08 -3.51 28.08
N ARG A 13 -6.42 -4.61 27.71
CA ARG A 13 -5.31 -5.19 28.47
C ARG A 13 -4.08 -4.27 28.50
N TYR A 14 -3.80 -3.57 27.40
CA TYR A 14 -2.62 -2.72 27.25
C TYR A 14 -2.92 -1.22 27.27
N ALA A 15 -4.12 -0.84 27.73
CA ALA A 15 -4.51 0.55 27.88
C ALA A 15 -3.48 1.31 28.75
N GLY A 16 -3.06 2.48 28.26
CA GLY A 16 -2.03 3.31 28.92
C GLY A 16 -0.59 2.85 28.73
N GLN A 17 -0.34 1.72 28.05
CA GLN A 17 1.01 1.23 27.73
C GLN A 17 1.35 1.41 26.25
N ILE A 18 0.44 0.99 25.37
CA ILE A 18 0.56 1.16 23.92
C ILE A 18 -0.82 1.34 23.31
N ALA A 19 -0.94 2.24 22.33
CA ALA A 19 -2.15 2.36 21.54
C ALA A 19 -2.27 1.17 20.58
N ILE A 20 -3.41 0.46 20.63
CA ILE A 20 -3.72 -0.65 19.75
C ILE A 20 -4.98 -0.27 18.98
N PHE A 21 -4.96 -0.43 17.66
CA PHE A 21 -6.08 -0.10 16.79
C PHE A 21 -6.58 -1.33 16.04
N LEU A 22 -7.88 -1.40 15.82
CA LEU A 22 -8.55 -2.45 15.06
C LEU A 22 -8.61 -2.07 13.59
N GLY A 23 -7.54 -2.38 12.85
CA GLY A 23 -7.47 -2.19 11.40
C GLY A 23 -7.96 -3.41 10.60
N ILE A 24 -8.03 -3.25 9.28
CA ILE A 24 -8.12 -4.34 8.30
C ILE A 24 -7.47 -3.89 6.98
N GLU A 25 -6.76 -4.80 6.31
CA GLU A 25 -6.38 -4.64 4.91
C GLU A 25 -7.39 -5.37 4.02
N GLN A 26 -7.82 -4.72 2.95
CA GLN A 26 -8.87 -5.22 2.07
C GLN A 26 -8.45 -5.18 0.61
N ASP A 27 -8.62 -6.32 -0.05
CA ASP A 27 -8.49 -6.46 -1.49
C ASP A 27 -9.57 -5.70 -2.26
N ALA A 28 -9.18 -5.10 -3.38
CA ALA A 28 -10.05 -4.38 -4.29
C ALA A 28 -11.24 -5.19 -4.83
N ASN A 29 -11.09 -6.51 -4.90
CA ASN A 29 -12.14 -7.42 -5.39
C ASN A 29 -13.02 -7.97 -4.26
N SER A 30 -12.75 -7.60 -3.00
CA SER A 30 -13.61 -7.93 -1.86
C SER A 30 -14.74 -6.93 -1.67
N ALA A 31 -15.81 -7.32 -0.98
CA ALA A 31 -16.80 -6.34 -0.54
C ALA A 31 -16.16 -5.38 0.49
N PRO A 32 -16.39 -4.06 0.37
CA PRO A 32 -15.82 -3.09 1.30
C PRO A 32 -16.32 -3.37 2.72
N ALA A 33 -15.40 -3.38 3.68
CA ALA A 33 -15.77 -3.63 5.06
C ALA A 33 -16.59 -2.44 5.57
N PRO A 34 -17.65 -2.69 6.36
CA PRO A 34 -18.41 -1.61 6.98
C PRO A 34 -17.49 -0.75 7.85
N ARG A 35 -17.38 0.54 7.50
CA ARG A 35 -16.45 1.50 8.12
C ARG A 35 -16.53 1.54 9.64
N GLN A 36 -17.73 1.37 10.20
CA GLN A 36 -18.00 1.42 11.63
C GLN A 36 -17.43 0.23 12.43
N LEU A 37 -16.94 -0.82 11.76
CA LEU A 37 -16.41 -2.00 12.42
C LEU A 37 -14.90 -1.94 12.70
N TYR A 38 -14.19 -0.99 12.10
CA TYR A 38 -12.74 -0.86 12.11
C TYR A 38 -12.32 0.58 12.36
N ASP A 39 -11.17 0.77 13.01
CA ASP A 39 -10.61 2.10 13.26
C ASP A 39 -10.11 2.71 11.94
N TYR A 40 -9.39 1.90 11.15
CA TYR A 40 -8.94 2.23 9.79
C TYR A 40 -9.03 1.01 8.86
N ARG A 41 -9.05 1.28 7.55
CA ARG A 41 -8.96 0.28 6.48
C ARG A 41 -7.81 0.64 5.54
N ILE A 42 -6.99 -0.35 5.22
CA ILE A 42 -6.01 -0.30 4.13
C ILE A 42 -6.69 -0.92 2.91
N GLY A 43 -6.63 -0.25 1.77
CA GLY A 43 -7.10 -0.81 0.51
C GLY A 43 -5.92 -1.15 -0.39
N SER A 44 -5.90 -2.39 -0.89
CA SER A 44 -4.80 -2.96 -1.65
C SER A 44 -5.32 -3.72 -2.89
N VAL A 45 -4.43 -3.98 -3.85
CA VAL A 45 -4.71 -4.82 -5.02
C VAL A 45 -3.69 -5.95 -5.05
N HIS A 46 -4.11 -7.16 -4.68
CA HIS A 46 -3.28 -8.37 -4.78
C HIS A 46 -3.66 -9.26 -5.98
N ASP A 47 -4.82 -9.01 -6.58
CA ASP A 47 -5.33 -9.81 -7.69
C ASP A 47 -6.20 -9.00 -8.67
N LEU A 48 -6.34 -9.56 -9.86
CA LEU A 48 -7.18 -9.08 -10.95
C LEU A 48 -8.20 -10.13 -11.33
N LEU A 49 -9.42 -9.70 -11.66
CA LEU A 49 -10.49 -10.58 -12.13
C LEU A 49 -10.46 -10.71 -13.65
N GLY A 50 -10.51 -11.95 -14.12
CA GLY A 50 -10.80 -12.31 -15.49
C GLY A 50 -12.28 -12.10 -15.86
N PRO A 51 -12.61 -12.10 -17.16
CA PRO A 51 -14.01 -11.94 -17.62
C PRO A 51 -14.99 -13.00 -17.10
N ASP A 52 -14.48 -14.18 -16.75
CA ASP A 52 -15.20 -15.31 -16.18
C ASP A 52 -15.24 -15.30 -14.64
N GLY A 53 -14.68 -14.28 -14.01
CA GLY A 53 -14.54 -14.17 -12.56
C GLY A 53 -13.36 -14.95 -11.98
N GLN A 54 -12.49 -15.54 -12.82
CA GLN A 54 -11.26 -16.16 -12.35
C GLN A 54 -10.33 -15.11 -11.74
N VAL A 55 -9.70 -15.47 -10.61
CA VAL A 55 -8.77 -14.60 -9.88
C VAL A 55 -7.34 -14.88 -10.33
N TYR A 56 -6.61 -13.81 -10.67
CA TYR A 56 -5.20 -13.85 -11.04
C TYR A 56 -4.38 -12.98 -10.08
N THR A 57 -3.50 -13.59 -9.30
CA THR A 57 -2.68 -12.87 -8.32
C THR A 57 -1.54 -12.12 -9.01
N VAL A 58 -1.23 -10.91 -8.55
CA VAL A 58 -0.19 -10.05 -9.13
C VAL A 58 1.10 -10.03 -8.33
N ASP A 59 1.13 -10.66 -7.15
CA ASP A 59 2.28 -10.58 -6.25
C ASP A 59 2.68 -11.93 -5.65
N TRP A 60 1.94 -13.02 -5.90
CA TRP A 60 2.17 -14.32 -5.26
C TRP A 60 3.55 -14.91 -5.62
N ASP A 61 3.76 -15.23 -6.89
CA ASP A 61 5.04 -15.66 -7.47
C ASP A 61 5.10 -15.38 -8.97
N LEU A 62 6.26 -15.63 -9.59
CA LEU A 62 6.48 -15.40 -11.02
C LEU A 62 5.53 -16.23 -11.93
N PRO A 63 5.37 -17.55 -11.74
CA PRO A 63 4.41 -18.32 -12.54
C PRO A 63 2.98 -17.76 -12.54
N HIS A 64 2.44 -17.40 -11.38
CA HIS A 64 1.07 -16.86 -11.30
C HIS A 64 0.95 -15.47 -11.94
N PHE A 65 1.98 -14.63 -11.80
CA PHE A 65 2.04 -13.35 -12.50
C PHE A 65 2.07 -13.52 -14.01
N GLU A 66 2.92 -14.42 -14.53
CA GLU A 66 3.05 -14.71 -15.96
C GLU A 66 1.76 -15.32 -16.53
N ASP A 67 1.07 -16.16 -15.75
CA ASP A 67 -0.25 -16.67 -16.09
C ASP A 67 -1.27 -15.53 -16.19
N GLY A 68 -1.35 -14.65 -15.19
CA GLY A 68 -2.23 -13.48 -15.23
C GLY A 68 -1.93 -12.56 -16.41
N LEU A 69 -0.66 -12.27 -16.68
CA LEU A 69 -0.22 -11.46 -17.80
C LEU A 69 -0.65 -12.06 -19.15
N ARG A 70 -0.53 -13.38 -19.31
CA ARG A 70 -0.95 -14.09 -20.52
C ARG A 70 -2.46 -14.09 -20.67
N GLU A 71 -3.21 -14.51 -19.65
CA GLU A 71 -4.66 -14.72 -19.75
C GLU A 71 -5.44 -13.40 -19.79
N LEU A 72 -5.00 -12.37 -19.05
CA LEU A 72 -5.73 -11.10 -18.96
C LEU A 72 -5.35 -10.10 -20.05
N SER A 73 -4.12 -10.17 -20.54
CA SER A 73 -3.53 -9.14 -21.42
C SER A 73 -2.83 -9.71 -22.65
N GLY A 74 -2.90 -11.03 -22.90
CA GLY A 74 -2.26 -11.65 -24.07
C GLY A 74 -0.74 -11.50 -24.08
N GLY A 75 -0.12 -11.26 -22.92
CA GLY A 75 1.32 -10.95 -22.81
C GLY A 75 1.68 -9.46 -22.87
N ASP A 76 0.72 -8.55 -23.06
CA ASP A 76 0.98 -7.10 -23.07
C ASP A 76 1.12 -6.57 -21.64
N ILE A 77 2.38 -6.31 -21.24
CA ILE A 77 2.68 -5.78 -19.90
C ILE A 77 2.08 -4.40 -19.65
N ARG A 78 1.95 -3.55 -20.68
CA ARG A 78 1.38 -2.21 -20.52
C ARG A 78 -0.12 -2.31 -20.24
N ASP A 79 -0.83 -3.19 -20.94
CA ASP A 79 -2.24 -3.47 -20.65
C ASP A 79 -2.42 -4.04 -19.23
N PHE A 80 -1.56 -5.00 -18.84
CA PHE A 80 -1.62 -5.61 -17.51
C PHE A 80 -1.42 -4.60 -16.38
N CYS A 81 -0.38 -3.75 -16.48
CA CYS A 81 -0.18 -2.63 -15.56
C CYS A 81 -1.37 -1.66 -15.57
N GLY A 82 -1.94 -1.39 -16.75
CA GLY A 82 -3.14 -0.56 -16.90
C GLY A 82 -4.33 -1.10 -16.12
N ARG A 83 -4.57 -2.42 -16.18
CA ARG A 83 -5.62 -3.12 -15.42
C ARG A 83 -5.38 -3.04 -13.92
N TYR A 84 -4.16 -3.27 -13.46
CA TYR A 84 -3.78 -3.11 -12.05
C TYR A 84 -4.11 -1.71 -11.52
N TYR A 85 -3.61 -0.66 -12.20
CA TYR A 85 -3.87 0.71 -11.75
C TYR A 85 -5.34 1.12 -11.92
N ALA A 86 -6.07 0.58 -12.90
CA ALA A 86 -7.51 0.79 -13.02
C ALA A 86 -8.28 0.18 -11.85
N ALA A 87 -7.97 -1.07 -11.47
CA ALA A 87 -8.55 -1.74 -10.31
C ALA A 87 -8.24 -0.97 -9.02
N TYR A 88 -7.00 -0.49 -8.87
CA TYR A 88 -6.59 0.33 -7.72
C TYR A 88 -7.41 1.62 -7.61
N ARG A 89 -7.56 2.37 -8.72
CA ARG A 89 -8.37 3.60 -8.76
C ARG A 89 -9.85 3.32 -8.48
N GLN A 90 -10.38 2.22 -9.00
CA GLN A 90 -11.77 1.81 -8.72
C GLN A 90 -11.98 1.50 -7.23
N MET A 91 -11.05 0.78 -6.60
CA MET A 91 -11.08 0.52 -5.16
C MET A 91 -11.04 1.83 -4.36
N LEU A 92 -10.18 2.78 -4.71
CA LEU A 92 -10.13 4.09 -4.03
C LEU A 92 -11.50 4.80 -4.05
N GLN A 93 -12.21 4.72 -5.17
CA GLN A 93 -13.52 5.36 -5.33
C GLN A 93 -14.65 4.62 -4.62
N THR A 94 -14.67 3.29 -4.70
CA THR A 94 -15.78 2.44 -4.23
C THR A 94 -15.66 2.08 -2.76
N HIS A 95 -14.45 1.76 -2.30
CA HIS A 95 -14.20 1.33 -0.91
C HIS A 95 -13.88 2.51 0.00
N ARG A 96 -13.26 3.56 -0.58
CA ARG A 96 -12.76 4.75 0.13
C ARG A 96 -12.00 4.38 1.41
N PRO A 97 -10.90 3.62 1.31
CA PRO A 97 -10.11 3.24 2.47
C PRO A 97 -9.44 4.49 3.08
N GLU A 98 -9.10 4.41 4.36
CA GLU A 98 -8.34 5.47 5.04
C GLU A 98 -6.89 5.49 4.57
N ILE A 99 -6.35 4.32 4.18
CA ILE A 99 -4.97 4.13 3.72
C ILE A 99 -4.98 3.46 2.33
N ALA A 100 -4.21 4.01 1.40
CA ALA A 100 -3.94 3.43 0.09
C ALA A 100 -2.67 2.55 0.21
N GLY A 101 -2.83 1.23 0.22
CA GLY A 101 -1.77 0.25 0.45
C GLY A 101 -0.82 0.09 -0.74
N HIS A 102 0.46 -0.17 -0.47
CA HIS A 102 1.56 -0.51 -1.40
C HIS A 102 1.23 -0.40 -2.92
N MET A 103 1.07 0.82 -3.41
CA MET A 103 0.40 1.10 -4.70
C MET A 103 1.15 0.69 -5.98
N ASP A 104 2.43 0.35 -5.87
CA ASP A 104 3.31 -0.07 -6.97
C ASP A 104 3.77 -1.52 -6.76
N LEU A 105 2.94 -2.35 -6.09
CA LEU A 105 3.20 -3.75 -5.75
C LEU A 105 3.75 -4.60 -6.92
N LEU A 106 3.37 -4.29 -8.16
CA LEU A 106 3.88 -4.97 -9.36
C LEU A 106 5.42 -4.99 -9.42
N LYS A 107 6.11 -4.02 -8.81
CA LYS A 107 7.57 -4.01 -8.77
C LYS A 107 8.18 -5.20 -8.05
N LYS A 108 7.44 -5.84 -7.14
CA LYS A 108 7.85 -7.06 -6.42
C LYS A 108 8.35 -8.13 -7.38
N LEU A 109 7.61 -8.37 -8.46
CA LEU A 109 7.92 -9.41 -9.45
C LEU A 109 8.60 -8.84 -10.71
N ASN A 110 8.62 -7.51 -10.88
CA ASN A 110 9.39 -6.81 -11.91
C ASN A 110 10.85 -6.57 -11.52
N GLN A 111 11.49 -7.51 -10.82
CA GLN A 111 12.89 -7.36 -10.42
C GLN A 111 13.79 -7.18 -11.65
N GLU A 112 14.73 -6.23 -11.54
CA GLU A 112 15.70 -5.91 -12.61
C GLU A 112 15.03 -5.48 -13.93
N GLY A 113 13.78 -5.01 -13.88
CA GLY A 113 13.03 -4.57 -15.06
C GLY A 113 12.65 -5.72 -15.99
N ARG A 114 12.43 -6.92 -15.45
CA ARG A 114 12.11 -8.15 -16.21
C ARG A 114 10.96 -7.97 -17.19
N PHE A 115 9.93 -7.21 -16.82
CA PHE A 115 8.73 -7.02 -17.62
C PHE A 115 8.59 -5.61 -18.17
N PHE A 116 8.96 -4.59 -17.39
CA PHE A 116 8.90 -3.18 -17.78
C PHE A 116 9.93 -2.34 -17.04
N ARG A 117 10.21 -1.14 -17.52
CA ARG A 117 11.02 -0.16 -16.78
C ARG A 117 10.08 0.74 -15.98
N GLU A 118 10.34 0.90 -14.69
CA GLU A 118 9.53 1.76 -13.83
C GLU A 118 9.66 3.25 -14.21
N GLU A 119 10.70 3.62 -14.97
CA GLU A 119 10.88 4.99 -15.50
C GLU A 119 10.15 5.24 -16.83
N ASP A 120 9.53 4.22 -17.43
CA ASP A 120 8.83 4.40 -18.70
C ASP A 120 7.67 5.39 -18.52
N THR A 121 7.57 6.36 -19.44
CA THR A 121 6.57 7.43 -19.36
C THR A 121 5.15 6.90 -19.22
N TRP A 122 4.80 5.84 -19.96
CA TRP A 122 3.46 5.25 -19.89
C TRP A 122 3.15 4.64 -18.52
N TYR A 123 4.15 4.12 -17.81
CA TYR A 123 3.98 3.52 -16.48
C TYR A 123 3.85 4.62 -15.43
N LEU A 124 4.75 5.61 -15.48
CA LEU A 124 4.70 6.79 -14.61
C LEU A 124 3.38 7.55 -14.74
N GLU A 125 2.85 7.71 -15.96
CA GLU A 125 1.53 8.33 -16.19
C GLU A 125 0.40 7.56 -15.49
N MET A 126 0.41 6.22 -15.52
CA MET A 126 -0.59 5.39 -14.83
C MET A 126 -0.48 5.48 -13.30
N ALA A 127 0.75 5.48 -12.79
CA ALA A 127 1.03 5.65 -11.37
C ALA A 127 0.63 7.05 -10.89
N GLU A 128 0.94 8.10 -11.66
CA GLU A 128 0.60 9.49 -11.35
C GLU A 128 -0.92 9.74 -11.37
N GLN A 129 -1.64 9.18 -12.35
CA GLN A 129 -3.10 9.19 -12.36
C GLN A 129 -3.70 8.53 -11.11
N THR A 130 -3.04 7.49 -10.60
CA THR A 130 -3.45 6.79 -9.39
C THR A 130 -3.14 7.61 -8.13
N LEU A 131 -1.98 8.26 -8.05
CA LEU A 131 -1.67 9.24 -7.00
C LEU A 131 -2.70 10.39 -6.97
N GLU A 132 -3.11 10.88 -8.14
CA GLU A 132 -4.16 11.90 -8.21
C GLU A 132 -5.51 11.38 -7.71
N ALA A 133 -5.82 10.09 -7.92
CA ALA A 133 -6.99 9.46 -7.32
C ALA A 133 -6.88 9.38 -5.79
N VAL A 134 -5.72 8.99 -5.25
CA VAL A 134 -5.44 8.99 -3.79
C VAL A 134 -5.66 10.39 -3.21
N ARG A 135 -5.12 11.42 -3.87
CA ARG A 135 -5.29 12.82 -3.46
C ARG A 135 -6.76 13.24 -3.43
N ARG A 136 -7.54 12.85 -4.44
CA ARG A 136 -8.97 13.21 -4.55
C ARG A 136 -9.85 12.51 -3.52
N THR A 137 -9.52 11.28 -3.14
CA THR A 137 -10.29 10.54 -2.13
C THR A 137 -9.92 10.95 -0.70
N GLY A 138 -8.77 11.59 -0.52
CA GLY A 138 -8.26 11.99 0.79
C GLY A 138 -7.63 10.84 1.58
N ALA A 139 -7.37 9.71 0.92
CA ALA A 139 -6.65 8.59 1.53
C ALA A 139 -5.20 8.99 1.84
N VAL A 140 -4.63 8.39 2.88
CA VAL A 140 -3.19 8.51 3.20
C VAL A 140 -2.45 7.42 2.44
N LEU A 141 -1.37 7.79 1.76
CA LEU A 141 -0.55 6.83 1.01
C LEU A 141 0.33 6.01 1.97
N GLU A 142 0.32 4.69 1.82
CA GLU A 142 1.19 3.81 2.60
C GLU A 142 2.64 3.89 2.12
N VAL A 143 3.57 3.98 3.07
CA VAL A 143 5.00 3.73 2.88
C VAL A 143 5.31 2.40 3.55
N ASN A 144 5.34 1.34 2.75
CA ASN A 144 5.35 -0.04 3.19
C ASN A 144 6.75 -0.66 3.07
N THR A 145 7.27 -1.22 4.16
CA THR A 145 8.60 -1.86 4.19
C THR A 145 8.56 -3.40 4.10
N GLY A 146 7.37 -4.00 4.07
CA GLY A 146 7.20 -5.45 4.05
C GLY A 146 7.71 -6.14 2.79
N GLY A 147 7.77 -5.43 1.66
CA GLY A 147 8.44 -5.91 0.46
C GLY A 147 9.94 -6.17 0.69
N ILE A 148 10.59 -5.33 1.50
CA ILE A 148 12.01 -5.46 1.85
C ILE A 148 12.19 -6.56 2.88
N ALA A 149 11.37 -6.58 3.94
CA ALA A 149 11.45 -7.59 5.00
C ALA A 149 11.34 -9.03 4.46
N ARG A 150 10.53 -9.21 3.39
CA ARG A 150 10.33 -10.50 2.71
C ARG A 150 11.35 -10.78 1.60
N GLY A 151 12.34 -9.92 1.39
CA GLY A 151 13.39 -10.06 0.38
C GLY A 151 12.92 -9.86 -1.06
N GLY A 152 11.74 -9.28 -1.26
CA GLY A 152 11.12 -9.07 -2.58
C GLY A 152 11.36 -7.68 -3.17
N CYS A 153 11.93 -6.73 -2.41
CA CYS A 153 12.18 -5.36 -2.85
C CYS A 153 13.46 -4.79 -2.21
N ARG A 154 14.03 -3.76 -2.84
CA ARG A 154 15.24 -3.04 -2.37
C ARG A 154 14.94 -1.68 -1.74
N GLU A 155 13.70 -1.24 -1.81
CA GLU A 155 13.19 0.02 -1.27
C GLU A 155 11.70 -0.14 -0.91
N PRO A 156 11.11 0.78 -0.12
CA PRO A 156 9.71 0.69 0.29
C PRO A 156 8.76 0.76 -0.91
N TYR A 157 7.51 0.35 -0.71
CA TYR A 157 6.42 0.76 -1.59
C TYR A 157 5.81 2.08 -1.09
N PRO A 158 5.52 3.07 -1.95
CA PRO A 158 6.00 3.16 -3.31
C PRO A 158 7.46 3.58 -3.40
N SER A 159 8.03 3.43 -4.60
CA SER A 159 9.41 3.84 -4.91
C SER A 159 9.70 5.28 -4.51
N ALA A 160 10.97 5.60 -4.25
CA ALA A 160 11.38 6.96 -3.89
C ALA A 160 10.94 8.00 -4.95
N HIS A 161 10.93 7.62 -6.23
CA HIS A 161 10.47 8.47 -7.31
C HIS A 161 8.96 8.78 -7.20
N LEU A 162 8.12 7.76 -6.98
CA LEU A 162 6.69 7.96 -6.79
C LEU A 162 6.38 8.72 -5.49
N LEU A 163 7.17 8.51 -4.42
CA LEU A 163 7.07 9.31 -3.19
C LEU A 163 7.39 10.79 -3.43
N GLN A 164 8.37 11.09 -4.29
CA GLN A 164 8.67 12.47 -4.67
C GLN A 164 7.49 13.13 -5.39
N ILE A 165 6.87 12.42 -6.35
CA ILE A 165 5.67 12.90 -7.05
C ILE A 165 4.51 13.09 -6.06
N ALA A 166 4.29 12.13 -5.16
CA ALA A 166 3.26 12.21 -4.13
C ALA A 166 3.47 13.43 -3.21
N CYS A 167 4.72 13.69 -2.81
CA CYS A 167 5.08 14.85 -1.99
C CYS A 167 4.77 16.17 -2.71
N GLN A 168 5.13 16.29 -3.99
CA GLN A 168 4.85 17.48 -4.81
C GLN A 168 3.34 17.74 -4.96
N LYS A 169 2.53 16.67 -4.95
CA LYS A 169 1.06 16.75 -4.99
C LYS A 169 0.42 16.99 -3.62
N GLY A 170 1.21 17.06 -2.56
CA GLY A 170 0.72 17.24 -1.19
C GLY A 170 -0.03 16.04 -0.63
N ILE A 171 0.24 14.82 -1.12
CA ILE A 171 -0.39 13.59 -0.64
C ILE A 171 0.26 13.19 0.69
N PRO A 172 -0.51 13.05 1.79
CA PRO A 172 0.04 12.61 3.07
C PRO A 172 0.44 11.14 3.03
N VAL A 173 1.44 10.76 3.82
CA VAL A 173 1.97 9.40 3.91
C VAL A 173 1.92 8.84 5.34
N THR A 174 1.79 7.53 5.49
CA THR A 174 1.94 6.80 6.76
C THR A 174 2.96 5.68 6.60
N LEU A 175 3.75 5.40 7.63
CA LEU A 175 4.68 4.26 7.64
C LEU A 175 3.95 2.98 8.05
N SER A 176 4.30 1.87 7.41
CA SER A 176 3.76 0.54 7.68
C SER A 176 4.83 -0.51 7.41
N ALA A 177 4.91 -1.52 8.28
CA ALA A 177 5.89 -2.59 8.13
C ALA A 177 5.36 -3.81 7.36
N ASP A 178 4.03 -3.96 7.26
CA ASP A 178 3.40 -5.19 6.75
C ASP A 178 4.01 -6.45 7.39
N ALA A 179 4.22 -6.34 8.71
CA ALA A 179 4.96 -7.30 9.50
C ALA A 179 4.13 -8.56 9.74
N HIS A 180 4.65 -9.70 9.28
CA HIS A 180 4.08 -11.02 9.54
C HIS A 180 4.74 -11.74 10.72
N ARG A 181 5.74 -11.07 11.34
CA ARG A 181 6.46 -11.52 12.53
C ARG A 181 6.71 -10.34 13.45
N LYS A 182 6.79 -10.59 14.75
CA LYS A 182 7.01 -9.52 15.75
C LYS A 182 8.36 -8.83 15.59
N GLU A 183 9.35 -9.52 15.01
CA GLU A 183 10.69 -8.96 14.80
C GLU A 183 10.71 -7.89 13.70
N ASP A 184 9.68 -7.84 12.86
CA ASP A 184 9.64 -6.96 11.69
C ASP A 184 8.80 -5.69 11.92
N LEU A 185 8.30 -5.45 13.14
CA LEU A 185 7.29 -4.40 13.44
C LEU A 185 7.72 -2.97 13.08
N ASP A 186 9.02 -2.68 13.11
CA ASP A 186 9.61 -1.38 12.75
C ASP A 186 10.70 -1.54 11.67
N PHE A 187 10.70 -2.68 10.97
CA PHE A 187 11.73 -3.02 10.00
C PHE A 187 11.86 -1.92 8.93
N TYR A 188 13.09 -1.45 8.72
CA TYR A 188 13.44 -0.43 7.72
C TYR A 188 12.77 0.94 7.92
N PHE A 189 12.19 1.24 9.09
CA PHE A 189 11.54 2.53 9.32
C PHE A 189 12.54 3.69 9.31
N ARG A 190 13.74 3.50 9.89
CA ARG A 190 14.78 4.53 9.95
C ARG A 190 15.21 4.96 8.55
N GLU A 191 15.46 4.00 7.67
CA GLU A 191 15.84 4.20 6.27
C GLU A 191 14.69 4.82 5.49
N SER A 192 13.46 4.35 5.69
CA SER A 192 12.27 4.94 5.05
C SER A 192 12.07 6.40 5.44
N ILE A 193 12.31 6.76 6.71
CA ILE A 193 12.28 8.15 7.17
C ILE A 193 13.36 8.98 6.46
N ALA A 194 14.56 8.43 6.25
CA ALA A 194 15.61 9.11 5.50
C ALA A 194 15.20 9.36 4.03
N ILE A 195 14.60 8.36 3.37
CA ILE A 195 14.04 8.49 2.02
C ILE A 195 12.96 9.60 2.00
N LEU A 196 12.00 9.56 2.93
CA LEU A 196 10.95 10.56 3.04
C LEU A 196 11.50 11.99 3.19
N ARG A 197 12.55 12.19 4.00
CA ARG A 197 13.21 13.49 4.15
C ARG A 197 13.86 13.95 2.84
N GLN A 198 14.50 13.04 2.11
CA GLN A 198 15.18 13.32 0.83
C GLN A 198 14.19 13.72 -0.26
N VAL A 199 13.04 13.04 -0.36
CA VAL A 199 12.04 13.33 -1.40
C VAL A 199 11.17 14.56 -1.10
N GLY A 200 11.23 15.08 0.14
CA GLY A 200 10.66 16.39 0.51
C GLY A 200 9.71 16.38 1.70
N TYR A 201 9.32 15.20 2.21
CA TYR A 201 8.44 15.11 3.38
C TYR A 201 9.12 15.68 4.64
N ARG A 202 8.27 16.20 5.54
CA ARG A 202 8.68 16.73 6.86
C ARG A 202 7.91 16.09 8.01
N GLN A 203 6.80 15.43 7.70
CA GLN A 203 5.95 14.73 8.63
C GLN A 203 5.30 13.52 7.95
N VAL A 204 4.86 12.57 8.77
CA VAL A 204 3.99 11.46 8.39
C VAL A 204 2.68 11.58 9.17
N LYS A 205 1.62 10.98 8.65
CA LYS A 205 0.40 10.74 9.39
C LYS A 205 0.59 9.52 10.29
N ARG A 206 0.13 9.63 11.54
CA ARG A 206 0.00 8.53 12.48
C ARG A 206 -1.46 8.44 12.91
N TRP A 207 -2.00 7.23 12.93
CA TRP A 207 -3.35 7.00 13.43
C TRP A 207 -3.33 7.02 14.95
N GLU A 208 -4.17 7.87 15.55
CA GLU A 208 -4.32 8.05 16.99
C GLU A 208 -5.79 7.87 17.41
N THR A 209 -6.07 7.94 18.71
CA THR A 209 -7.43 7.82 19.26
C THR A 209 -8.43 8.78 18.62
N ASP A 210 -8.00 10.00 18.29
CA ASP A 210 -8.82 11.04 17.66
C ASP A 210 -8.69 11.08 16.13
N GLY A 211 -8.04 10.06 15.54
CA GLY A 211 -7.80 9.95 14.10
C GLY A 211 -6.40 10.37 13.68
N TRP A 212 -6.26 10.93 12.47
CA TRP A 212 -4.97 11.25 11.88
C TRP A 212 -4.28 12.43 12.56
N THR A 213 -3.06 12.20 13.06
CA THR A 213 -2.17 13.24 13.60
C THR A 213 -0.91 13.36 12.74
N ASP A 214 -0.45 14.59 12.51
CA ASP A 214 0.85 14.84 11.87
C ASP A 214 1.99 14.67 12.88
N VAL A 215 2.91 13.76 12.58
CA VAL A 215 4.11 13.50 13.37
C VAL A 215 5.33 13.93 12.59
N SER A 216 6.12 14.84 13.16
CA SER A 216 7.35 15.30 12.52
C SER A 216 8.31 14.15 12.30
N LEU A 217 8.93 14.09 11.12
CA LEU A 217 10.00 13.12 10.86
C LEU A 217 11.18 13.30 11.83
N ASN A 218 11.36 14.47 12.43
CA ASN A 218 12.44 14.73 13.39
C ASN A 218 12.15 14.16 14.79
N SER A 219 10.89 13.92 15.12
CA SER A 219 10.50 13.32 16.42
C SER A 219 10.45 11.80 16.40
N ILE A 220 10.57 11.18 15.22
CA ILE A 220 10.60 9.71 15.09
C ILE A 220 12.06 9.27 15.22
N SER A 221 12.44 8.84 16.41
CA SER A 221 13.69 8.12 16.63
C SER A 221 13.55 6.73 16.03
N GLY A 222 14.37 6.43 15.02
CA GLY A 222 14.61 5.05 14.58
C GLY A 222 15.67 4.37 15.42
#